data_AF-A0A416X5K5-F1
#
_entry.id   AF-A0A416X5K5-F1
#
_cell.length_a   1.000
_cell.length_b   1.000
_cell.length_c   1.000
_cell.angle_alpha   90.00
_cell.angle_beta   90.00
_cell.angle_gamma   90.00
#
_symmetry.space_group_name_H-M   'P 1'
#
loop_
_entity.id
_entity.type
_entity.pdbx_description
1 polymer ?
#
loop_
_entity_poly.entity_id
_entity_poly.type
_entity_poly.pdbx_seq_one_letter_code
_entity_poly.pdbx_strand_id
1 'polypeptide(L)'
;MTAEFILSELLSMANPEKAAFLQRFFKTGPGQYAEGDVFLGLVAPLTRSIAKANKQTPLPELQKLMDSEYHEARLCALLIAVEQFKKASEADRKKLYDFYLGNARRINNWDLVDVTCPHLVGLYLLDKDRSRLYELAESDCLWEQRIAMVSTVTFIRNREYTDTLALAEKLMSHKHDLMHKAVGWMLREVGKKDRETLSAFLEEYATRLPRTALRYAIEHYPEDQRQYFLKKK
;
A
#
# COMPACT_ATOMS: atom_id res chain seq x y z
N MET A 1 10.83 -21.85 -10.30
CA MET A 1 11.48 -21.97 -8.98
C MET A 1 10.42 -22.26 -7.93
N THR A 2 10.76 -23.04 -6.90
CA THR A 2 9.83 -23.42 -5.84
C THR A 2 9.83 -22.39 -4.70
N ALA A 3 8.75 -22.33 -3.94
CA ALA A 3 8.64 -21.53 -2.73
C ALA A 3 9.71 -21.91 -1.71
N GLU A 4 9.99 -23.21 -1.59
CA GLU A 4 11.01 -23.76 -0.70
C GLU A 4 12.41 -23.20 -1.01
N PHE A 5 12.78 -23.14 -2.28
CA PHE A 5 14.05 -22.55 -2.69
C PHE A 5 14.15 -21.08 -2.29
N ILE A 6 13.12 -20.28 -2.61
CA ILE A 6 13.09 -18.84 -2.30
C ILE A 6 13.12 -18.62 -0.79
N LEU A 7 12.39 -19.43 -0.03
CA LEU A 7 12.38 -19.35 1.43
C LEU A 7 13.75 -19.70 2.01
N SER A 8 14.41 -20.73 1.47
CA SER A 8 15.78 -21.08 1.86
C SER A 8 16.77 -19.94 1.56
N GLU A 9 16.65 -19.27 0.41
CA GLU A 9 17.47 -18.09 0.08
C GLU A 9 17.24 -16.98 1.11
N LEU A 10 15.99 -16.64 1.41
CA LEU A 10 15.65 -15.62 2.40
C LEU A 10 16.20 -15.96 3.80
N LEU A 11 16.02 -17.21 4.24
CA LEU A 11 16.49 -17.69 5.55
C LEU A 11 18.03 -17.65 5.68
N SER A 12 18.75 -17.99 4.61
CA SER A 12 20.23 -17.92 4.60
C SER A 12 20.78 -16.51 4.79
N MET A 13 19.93 -15.48 4.59
CA MET A 13 20.28 -14.07 4.74
C MET A 13 19.62 -13.44 5.98
N ALA A 14 19.00 -14.24 6.85
CA ALA A 14 18.32 -13.76 8.03
C ALA A 14 19.28 -13.07 9.01
N ASN A 15 18.81 -12.00 9.62
CA ASN A 15 19.53 -11.24 10.63
C ASN A 15 18.65 -11.06 11.88
N PRO A 16 18.84 -11.88 12.93
CA PRO A 16 18.00 -11.85 14.13
C PRO A 16 17.99 -10.50 14.87
N GLU A 17 19.13 -9.81 14.93
CA GLU A 17 19.21 -8.49 15.57
C GLU A 17 18.36 -7.45 14.83
N LYS A 18 18.44 -7.48 13.49
CA LYS A 18 17.63 -6.61 12.64
C LYS A 18 16.16 -7.00 12.69
N ALA A 19 15.84 -8.29 12.75
CA ALA A 19 14.46 -8.77 12.90
C ALA A 19 13.81 -8.20 14.18
N ALA A 20 14.50 -8.25 15.31
CA ALA A 20 14.00 -7.68 16.57
C ALA A 20 13.81 -6.15 16.52
N PHE A 21 14.64 -5.44 15.75
CA PHE A 21 14.41 -4.02 15.47
C PHE A 21 13.16 -3.80 14.60
N LEU A 22 13.03 -4.56 13.51
CA LEU A 22 11.91 -4.43 12.57
C LEU A 22 10.57 -4.76 13.23
N GLN A 23 10.49 -5.80 14.05
CA GLN A 23 9.28 -6.14 14.82
C GLN A 23 8.80 -4.97 15.69
N ARG A 24 9.72 -4.27 16.38
CA ARG A 24 9.39 -3.08 17.18
C ARG A 24 8.98 -1.89 16.32
N PHE A 25 9.62 -1.71 15.18
CA PHE A 25 9.31 -0.63 14.24
C PHE A 25 7.92 -0.83 13.60
N PHE A 26 7.65 -2.04 13.12
CA PHE A 26 6.39 -2.44 12.48
C PHE A 26 5.27 -2.76 13.46
N LYS A 27 5.49 -2.61 14.77
CA LYS A 27 4.45 -2.72 15.79
C LYS A 27 3.76 -4.09 15.75
N THR A 28 4.52 -5.14 16.04
CA THR A 28 4.04 -6.54 16.01
C THR A 28 3.59 -7.09 17.36
N GLY A 29 3.58 -6.28 18.41
CA GLY A 29 3.13 -6.68 19.75
C GLY A 29 1.60 -6.79 19.88
N PRO A 30 1.11 -7.34 21.00
CA PRO A 30 -0.33 -7.49 21.26
C PRO A 30 -1.10 -6.17 21.14
N GLY A 31 -2.24 -6.19 20.45
CA GLY A 31 -3.11 -5.03 20.18
C GLY A 31 -2.55 -4.03 19.16
N GLN A 32 -1.40 -4.31 18.54
CA GLN A 32 -0.80 -3.45 17.53
C GLN A 32 -1.23 -3.85 16.10
N TYR A 33 -0.97 -2.98 15.12
CA TYR A 33 -1.54 -3.16 13.77
C TYR A 33 -0.99 -4.38 13.02
N ALA A 34 0.23 -4.82 13.33
CA ALA A 34 0.87 -5.99 12.72
C ALA A 34 1.10 -7.09 13.75
N GLU A 35 0.21 -7.21 14.74
CA GLU A 35 0.28 -8.25 15.77
C GLU A 35 0.54 -9.64 15.17
N GLY A 36 1.54 -10.35 15.70
CA GLY A 36 1.92 -11.69 15.26
C GLY A 36 2.77 -11.75 13.98
N ASP A 37 3.13 -10.62 13.38
CA ASP A 37 4.02 -10.58 12.21
C ASP A 37 5.47 -10.95 12.60
N VAL A 38 6.11 -11.81 11.79
CA VAL A 38 7.44 -12.38 12.05
C VAL A 38 8.42 -11.89 10.99
N PHE A 39 9.56 -11.36 11.40
CA PHE A 39 10.56 -10.81 10.49
C PHE A 39 11.82 -11.68 10.47
N LEU A 40 12.43 -11.81 9.29
CA LEU A 40 13.74 -12.41 9.08
C LEU A 40 14.86 -11.37 9.24
N GLY A 41 14.56 -10.07 9.20
CA GLY A 41 15.55 -9.00 9.38
C GLY A 41 16.22 -8.55 8.08
N LEU A 42 15.62 -8.83 6.92
CA LEU A 42 16.20 -8.43 5.64
C LEU A 42 15.81 -6.99 5.30
N VAL A 43 16.73 -6.28 4.67
CA VAL A 43 16.44 -4.94 4.11
C VAL A 43 15.73 -5.08 2.77
N ALA A 44 14.79 -4.18 2.48
CA ALA A 44 13.97 -4.23 1.26
C ALA A 44 14.75 -4.38 -0.07
N PRO A 45 15.94 -3.77 -0.27
CA PRO A 45 16.73 -3.99 -1.49
C PRO A 45 17.10 -5.46 -1.73
N LEU A 46 17.36 -6.22 -0.65
CA LEU A 46 17.74 -7.63 -0.75
C LEU A 46 16.54 -8.48 -1.17
N THR A 47 15.38 -8.29 -0.53
CA THR A 47 14.13 -8.95 -0.91
C THR A 47 13.75 -8.64 -2.36
N ARG A 48 13.93 -7.39 -2.80
CA ARG A 48 13.72 -7.00 -4.22
C ARG A 48 14.67 -7.72 -5.17
N SER A 49 15.93 -7.94 -4.78
CA SER A 49 16.90 -8.67 -5.59
C SER A 49 16.47 -10.12 -5.79
N ILE A 50 16.10 -10.82 -4.70
CA ILE A 50 15.62 -12.20 -4.73
C ILE A 50 14.34 -12.31 -5.58
N ALA A 51 13.39 -11.41 -5.39
CA ALA A 51 12.17 -11.36 -6.20
C ALA A 51 12.49 -11.17 -7.70
N LYS A 52 13.44 -10.30 -8.03
CA LYS A 52 13.86 -10.04 -9.41
C LYS A 52 14.60 -11.23 -10.05
N ALA A 53 15.26 -12.07 -9.26
CA ALA A 53 15.87 -13.31 -9.75
C ALA A 53 14.81 -14.40 -10.01
N ASN A 54 13.71 -14.39 -9.26
CA ASN A 54 12.70 -15.44 -9.24
C ASN A 54 11.37 -15.07 -9.94
N LYS A 55 11.43 -14.24 -10.99
CA LYS A 55 10.22 -13.73 -11.68
C LYS A 55 9.34 -14.79 -12.32
N GLN A 56 9.89 -15.97 -12.62
CA GLN A 56 9.18 -17.06 -13.30
C GLN A 56 8.50 -18.03 -12.33
N THR A 57 8.44 -17.69 -11.03
CA THR A 57 7.79 -18.54 -10.01
C THR A 57 6.28 -18.61 -10.25
N PRO A 58 5.70 -19.81 -10.42
CA PRO A 58 4.27 -19.96 -10.67
C PRO A 58 3.40 -19.49 -9.50
N LEU A 59 2.18 -19.03 -9.79
CA LEU A 59 1.21 -18.58 -8.76
C LEU A 59 1.02 -19.56 -7.58
N PRO A 60 0.93 -20.90 -7.77
CA PRO A 60 0.84 -21.83 -6.65
C PRO A 60 2.04 -21.78 -5.69
N GLU A 61 3.25 -21.53 -6.21
CA GLU A 61 4.44 -21.37 -5.38
C GLU A 61 4.47 -19.99 -4.71
N LEU A 62 3.96 -18.95 -5.37
CA LEU A 62 3.76 -17.65 -4.71
C LEU A 62 2.75 -17.73 -3.57
N GLN A 63 1.70 -18.55 -3.71
CA GLN A 63 0.72 -18.76 -2.64
C GLN A 63 1.39 -19.37 -1.40
N LYS A 64 2.25 -20.38 -1.56
CA LYS A 64 3.02 -20.95 -0.44
C LYS A 64 3.87 -19.92 0.29
N LEU A 65 4.46 -18.96 -0.43
CA LEU A 65 5.18 -17.83 0.17
C LEU A 65 4.22 -16.84 0.87
N MET A 66 3.03 -16.61 0.32
CA MET A 66 1.98 -15.81 0.97
C MET A 66 1.48 -16.44 2.28
N ASP A 67 1.47 -17.78 2.35
CA ASP A 67 1.07 -18.56 3.51
C ASP A 67 2.18 -18.65 4.58
N SER A 68 3.40 -18.22 4.25
CA SER A 68 4.50 -18.13 5.22
C SER A 68 4.21 -17.12 6.33
N GLU A 69 4.62 -17.46 7.56
CA GLU A 69 4.60 -16.53 8.69
C GLU A 69 5.55 -15.33 8.48
N TYR A 70 6.62 -15.52 7.71
CA TYR A 70 7.64 -14.49 7.53
C TYR A 70 7.15 -13.36 6.64
N HIS A 71 7.30 -12.14 7.15
CA HIS A 71 7.02 -10.90 6.45
C HIS A 71 7.76 -10.83 5.11
N GLU A 72 9.07 -11.10 5.09
CA GLU A 72 9.88 -10.96 3.88
C GLU A 72 9.58 -12.03 2.82
N ALA A 73 9.05 -13.19 3.22
CA ALA A 73 8.55 -14.19 2.27
C ALA A 73 7.31 -13.68 1.54
N ARG A 74 6.36 -13.09 2.28
CA ARG A 74 5.16 -12.45 1.72
C ARG A 74 5.52 -11.26 0.85
N LEU A 75 6.42 -10.39 1.30
CA LEU A 75 6.94 -9.27 0.50
C LEU A 75 7.58 -9.79 -0.80
N CYS A 76 8.40 -10.83 -0.73
CA CYS A 76 9.04 -11.41 -1.91
C CYS A 76 8.01 -11.93 -2.92
N ALA A 77 6.99 -12.65 -2.46
CA ALA A 77 5.91 -13.16 -3.32
C ALA A 77 5.17 -12.03 -4.05
N LEU A 78 4.82 -10.96 -3.33
CA LEU A 78 4.13 -9.81 -3.91
C LEU A 78 5.04 -9.05 -4.89
N LEU A 79 6.33 -8.91 -4.59
CA LEU A 79 7.28 -8.28 -5.51
C LEU A 79 7.52 -9.12 -6.77
N ILE A 80 7.51 -10.45 -6.66
CA ILE A 80 7.53 -11.33 -7.83
C ILE A 80 6.26 -11.11 -8.67
N ALA A 81 5.08 -11.06 -8.04
CA ALA A 81 3.83 -10.77 -8.73
C ALA A 81 3.87 -9.41 -9.45
N VAL A 82 4.43 -8.37 -8.82
CA VAL A 82 4.66 -7.06 -9.46
C VAL A 82 5.58 -7.18 -10.68
N GLU A 83 6.66 -7.94 -10.59
CA GLU A 83 7.58 -8.15 -11.72
C GLU A 83 6.93 -8.93 -12.86
N GLN A 84 6.07 -9.90 -12.56
CA GLN A 84 5.28 -10.64 -13.56
C GLN A 84 4.27 -9.72 -14.24
N PHE A 85 3.55 -8.91 -13.47
CA PHE A 85 2.49 -8.01 -13.97
C PHE A 85 2.99 -7.05 -15.06
N LYS A 86 4.23 -6.55 -14.91
CA LYS A 86 4.87 -5.62 -15.87
C LYS A 86 4.95 -6.19 -17.29
N LYS A 87 5.09 -7.50 -17.44
CA LYS A 87 5.24 -8.20 -18.74
C LYS A 87 4.06 -9.10 -19.08
N ALA A 88 3.05 -9.15 -18.23
CA ALA A 88 1.90 -10.04 -18.36
C ALA A 88 0.95 -9.58 -19.48
N SER A 89 0.32 -10.56 -20.12
CA SER A 89 -0.87 -10.35 -20.95
C SER A 89 -2.03 -9.82 -20.11
N GLU A 90 -3.08 -9.28 -20.73
CA GLU A 90 -4.25 -8.79 -20.00
C GLU A 90 -4.94 -9.90 -19.18
N ALA A 91 -5.03 -11.10 -19.74
CA ALA A 91 -5.58 -12.26 -19.04
C ALA A 91 -4.74 -12.65 -17.81
N ASP A 92 -3.41 -12.58 -17.90
CA ASP A 92 -2.53 -12.90 -16.78
C ASP A 92 -2.46 -11.77 -15.75
N ARG A 93 -2.61 -10.51 -16.17
CA ARG A 93 -2.78 -9.37 -15.25
C ARG A 93 -4.01 -9.54 -14.39
N LYS A 94 -5.13 -10.01 -14.96
CA LYS A 94 -6.32 -10.34 -14.18
C LYS A 94 -6.03 -11.40 -13.12
N LYS A 95 -5.35 -12.49 -13.48
CA LYS A 95 -4.98 -13.55 -12.52
C LYS A 95 -4.12 -13.01 -11.37
N LEU A 96 -3.16 -12.14 -11.68
CA LEU A 96 -2.29 -11.50 -10.67
C LEU A 96 -3.05 -10.51 -9.78
N TYR A 97 -3.97 -9.76 -10.35
CA TYR A 97 -4.90 -8.90 -9.61
C TYR A 97 -5.79 -9.70 -8.66
N ASP A 98 -6.43 -10.76 -9.16
CA ASP A 98 -7.28 -11.64 -8.37
C ASP A 98 -6.47 -12.33 -7.26
N PHE A 99 -5.25 -12.80 -7.57
CA PHE A 99 -4.31 -13.37 -6.60
C PHE A 99 -3.95 -12.37 -5.49
N TYR A 100 -3.68 -11.11 -5.85
CA TYR A 100 -3.35 -10.06 -4.89
C TYR A 100 -4.51 -9.79 -3.93
N LEU A 101 -5.71 -9.57 -4.46
CA LEU A 101 -6.89 -9.29 -3.64
C LEU A 101 -7.36 -10.51 -2.84
N GLY A 102 -7.24 -11.71 -3.39
CA GLY A 102 -7.51 -12.96 -2.66
C GLY A 102 -6.59 -13.14 -1.44
N ASN A 103 -5.42 -12.50 -1.43
CA ASN A 103 -4.47 -12.53 -0.33
C ASN A 103 -4.48 -11.26 0.53
N ALA A 104 -5.41 -10.31 0.34
CA ALA A 104 -5.36 -8.99 1.00
C ALA A 104 -5.19 -9.07 2.53
N ARG A 105 -5.81 -10.06 3.19
CA ARG A 105 -5.67 -10.28 4.64
C ARG A 105 -4.28 -10.77 5.09
N ARG A 106 -3.49 -11.35 4.19
CA ARG A 106 -2.08 -11.73 4.41
C ARG A 106 -1.11 -10.59 4.13
N ILE A 107 -1.57 -9.52 3.47
CA ILE A 107 -0.85 -8.27 3.22
C ILE A 107 -1.03 -7.36 4.45
N ASN A 108 -0.61 -7.86 5.61
CA ASN A 108 -0.97 -7.31 6.91
C ASN A 108 -0.03 -6.20 7.41
N ASN A 109 0.59 -5.46 6.50
CA ASN A 109 1.50 -4.37 6.83
C ASN A 109 1.47 -3.29 5.75
N TRP A 110 1.72 -2.04 6.15
CA TRP A 110 1.60 -0.90 5.25
C TRP A 110 2.65 -0.93 4.14
N ASP A 111 3.85 -1.45 4.42
CA ASP A 111 4.93 -1.51 3.45
C ASP A 111 4.65 -2.56 2.36
N LEU A 112 4.06 -3.70 2.73
CA LEU A 112 3.56 -4.69 1.78
C LEU A 112 2.54 -4.06 0.83
N VAL A 113 1.55 -3.33 1.36
CA VAL A 113 0.51 -2.65 0.58
C VAL A 113 1.13 -1.58 -0.34
N ASP A 114 1.85 -0.62 0.25
CA ASP A 114 2.26 0.62 -0.41
C ASP A 114 3.20 0.38 -1.60
N VAL A 115 4.03 -0.66 -1.54
CA VAL A 115 4.99 -0.97 -2.60
C VAL A 115 4.42 -1.87 -3.70
N THR A 116 3.21 -2.40 -3.55
CA THR A 116 2.64 -3.42 -4.45
C THR A 116 1.30 -3.02 -5.06
N CYS A 117 0.38 -2.45 -4.27
CA CYS A 117 -0.97 -2.13 -4.75
C CYS A 117 -1.00 -1.12 -5.91
N PRO A 118 -0.11 -0.11 -6.01
CA PRO A 118 -0.12 0.79 -7.17
C PRO A 118 0.11 0.04 -8.49
N HIS A 119 0.86 -1.06 -8.43
CA HIS A 119 1.22 -1.86 -9.59
C HIS A 119 0.19 -2.95 -9.90
N LEU A 120 -0.28 -3.67 -8.89
CA LEU A 120 -1.16 -4.83 -9.09
C LEU A 120 -2.63 -4.44 -9.17
N VAL A 121 -3.05 -3.42 -8.41
CA VAL A 121 -4.43 -2.94 -8.34
C VAL A 121 -4.57 -1.65 -9.14
N GLY A 122 -3.74 -0.64 -8.84
CA GLY A 122 -3.82 0.67 -9.47
C GLY A 122 -3.65 0.62 -11.00
N LEU A 123 -2.62 -0.07 -11.51
CA LEU A 123 -2.44 -0.20 -12.96
C LEU A 123 -3.52 -1.09 -13.60
N TYR A 124 -3.98 -2.13 -12.91
CA TYR A 124 -5.00 -3.02 -13.46
C TYR A 124 -6.33 -2.30 -13.66
N LEU A 125 -6.72 -1.46 -12.69
CA LEU A 125 -7.99 -0.72 -12.69
C LEU A 125 -7.96 0.62 -13.41
N LEU A 126 -6.83 0.98 -14.04
CA LEU A 126 -6.68 2.27 -14.72
C LEU A 126 -7.69 2.44 -15.86
N ASP A 127 -7.99 1.37 -16.60
CA ASP A 127 -8.91 1.36 -17.74
C ASP A 127 -10.13 0.44 -17.52
N LYS A 128 -10.50 0.21 -16.25
CA LYS A 128 -11.59 -0.72 -15.86
C LYS A 128 -12.55 -0.09 -14.87
N ASP A 129 -13.60 -0.84 -14.56
CA ASP A 129 -14.48 -0.52 -13.46
C ASP A 129 -13.71 -0.45 -12.12
N ARG A 130 -13.99 0.59 -11.33
CA ARG A 130 -13.29 0.91 -10.08
C ARG A 130 -14.15 0.66 -8.85
N SER A 131 -15.35 0.06 -8.98
CA SER A 131 -16.26 -0.22 -7.85
C SER A 131 -15.56 -0.99 -6.75
N ARG A 132 -14.65 -1.89 -7.14
CA ARG A 132 -13.90 -2.73 -6.22
C ARG A 132 -13.07 -1.94 -5.22
N LEU A 133 -12.57 -0.73 -5.56
CA LEU A 133 -11.87 0.12 -4.60
C LEU A 133 -12.81 0.62 -3.50
N TYR A 134 -14.05 0.94 -3.85
CA TYR A 134 -15.07 1.39 -2.90
C TYR A 134 -15.53 0.25 -1.99
N GLU A 135 -15.70 -0.96 -2.53
CA GLU A 135 -15.97 -2.18 -1.75
C GLU A 135 -14.85 -2.44 -0.72
N LEU A 136 -13.59 -2.36 -1.14
CA LEU A 136 -12.43 -2.51 -0.24
C LEU A 136 -12.39 -1.42 0.84
N ALA A 137 -12.78 -0.19 0.51
CA ALA A 137 -12.88 0.91 1.46
C ALA A 137 -14.01 0.73 2.49
N GLU A 138 -15.01 -0.10 2.20
CA GLU A 138 -16.12 -0.43 3.12
C GLU A 138 -15.85 -1.66 3.98
N SER A 139 -14.81 -2.43 3.67
CA SER A 139 -14.41 -3.59 4.46
C SER A 139 -14.07 -3.22 5.91
N ASP A 140 -14.07 -4.21 6.80
CA ASP A 140 -13.56 -4.10 8.17
C ASP A 140 -12.04 -4.26 8.27
N CYS A 141 -11.37 -4.57 7.15
CA CYS A 141 -9.95 -4.82 7.10
C CYS A 141 -9.17 -3.53 6.80
N LEU A 142 -8.34 -3.10 7.74
CA LEU A 142 -7.45 -1.95 7.60
C LEU A 142 -6.62 -1.98 6.30
N TRP A 143 -6.16 -3.16 5.90
CA TRP A 143 -5.26 -3.32 4.75
C TRP A 143 -6.01 -3.25 3.42
N GLU A 144 -7.22 -3.78 3.35
CA GLU A 144 -8.11 -3.63 2.20
C GLU A 144 -8.47 -2.15 1.99
N GLN A 145 -8.84 -1.44 3.06
CA GLN A 145 -9.10 0.01 3.00
C GLN A 145 -7.85 0.80 2.56
N ARG A 146 -6.66 0.41 3.03
CA ARG A 146 -5.40 1.03 2.61
C ARG A 146 -5.11 0.75 1.14
N ILE A 147 -5.33 -0.49 0.67
CA ILE A 147 -5.22 -0.86 -0.75
C ILE A 147 -6.12 0.05 -1.58
N ALA A 148 -7.37 0.24 -1.18
CA ALA A 148 -8.31 1.12 -1.88
C ALA A 148 -7.74 2.53 -2.08
N MET A 149 -7.29 3.16 -0.99
CA MET A 149 -6.76 4.52 -1.02
C MET A 149 -5.46 4.62 -1.82
N VAL A 150 -4.47 3.78 -1.52
CA VAL A 150 -3.10 3.92 -2.05
C VAL A 150 -3.01 3.50 -3.52
N SER A 151 -3.88 2.60 -3.98
CA SER A 151 -3.92 2.21 -5.41
C SER A 151 -4.21 3.40 -6.33
N THR A 152 -4.94 4.40 -5.83
CA THR A 152 -5.29 5.59 -6.60
C THR A 152 -4.09 6.48 -6.96
N VAL A 153 -2.92 6.28 -6.35
CA VAL A 153 -1.68 6.99 -6.77
C VAL A 153 -1.40 6.80 -8.26
N THR A 154 -1.80 5.67 -8.83
CA THR A 154 -1.68 5.40 -10.26
C THR A 154 -2.63 6.29 -11.08
N PHE A 155 -3.84 6.55 -10.61
CA PHE A 155 -4.80 7.46 -11.26
C PHE A 155 -4.33 8.91 -11.18
N ILE A 156 -3.83 9.34 -10.01
CA ILE A 156 -3.25 10.67 -9.80
C ILE A 156 -2.10 10.92 -10.79
N ARG A 157 -1.24 9.93 -11.01
CA ARG A 157 -0.14 10.02 -11.99
C ARG A 157 -0.63 10.20 -13.43
N ASN A 158 -1.84 9.71 -13.74
CA ASN A 158 -2.53 9.90 -15.02
C ASN A 158 -3.45 11.13 -15.04
N ARG A 159 -3.36 12.01 -14.02
CA ARG A 159 -4.20 13.21 -13.86
C ARG A 159 -5.69 12.93 -13.66
N GLU A 160 -6.02 11.75 -13.14
CA GLU A 160 -7.37 11.38 -12.73
C GLU A 160 -7.48 11.45 -11.21
N TYR A 161 -8.31 12.37 -10.71
CA TYR A 161 -8.37 12.69 -9.28
C TYR A 161 -9.69 12.30 -8.61
N THR A 162 -10.75 12.09 -9.39
CA THR A 162 -12.11 11.89 -8.89
C THR A 162 -12.21 10.76 -7.86
N ASP A 163 -11.69 9.57 -8.17
CA ASP A 163 -11.71 8.43 -7.24
C ASP A 163 -10.87 8.69 -5.99
N THR A 164 -9.71 9.34 -6.14
CA THR A 164 -8.86 9.69 -4.99
C THR A 164 -9.59 10.61 -4.02
N LEU A 165 -10.24 11.66 -4.53
CA LEU A 165 -10.96 12.62 -3.68
C LEU A 165 -12.19 11.99 -3.03
N ALA A 166 -12.96 11.19 -3.77
CA ALA A 166 -14.11 10.48 -3.23
C ALA A 166 -13.72 9.47 -2.13
N LEU A 167 -12.66 8.69 -2.35
CA LEU A 167 -12.14 7.76 -1.34
C LEU A 167 -11.52 8.51 -0.14
N ALA A 168 -10.83 9.63 -0.38
CA ALA A 168 -10.32 10.47 0.69
C ALA A 168 -11.46 11.02 1.55
N GLU A 169 -12.55 11.46 0.94
CA GLU A 169 -13.75 11.91 1.66
C GLU A 169 -14.33 10.78 2.51
N LYS A 170 -14.55 9.61 1.91
CA LYS A 170 -15.10 8.45 2.60
C LYS A 170 -14.24 7.98 3.79
N LEU A 171 -12.92 8.05 3.64
CA LEU A 171 -11.96 7.52 4.62
C LEU A 171 -11.37 8.59 5.55
N MET A 172 -11.71 9.88 5.39
CA MET A 172 -11.07 10.95 6.17
C MET A 172 -11.29 10.78 7.68
N SER A 173 -12.43 10.26 8.11
CA SER A 173 -12.76 10.07 9.53
C SER A 173 -12.38 8.69 10.07
N HIS A 174 -11.54 7.93 9.36
CA HIS A 174 -11.13 6.60 9.80
C HIS A 174 -10.47 6.63 11.18
N LYS A 175 -10.59 5.58 12.00
CA LYS A 175 -10.05 5.59 13.37
C LYS A 175 -8.53 5.39 13.46
N HIS A 176 -7.94 4.71 12.47
CA HIS A 176 -6.52 4.37 12.48
C HIS A 176 -5.64 5.45 11.86
N ASP A 177 -4.57 5.84 12.57
CA ASP A 177 -3.55 6.82 12.12
C ASP A 177 -2.88 6.42 10.79
N LEU A 178 -2.70 5.11 10.53
CA LEU A 178 -2.17 4.64 9.26
C LEU A 178 -3.03 5.07 8.07
N MET A 179 -4.36 5.09 8.23
CA MET A 179 -5.26 5.60 7.19
C MET A 179 -5.23 7.11 7.08
N HIS A 180 -5.06 7.86 8.17
CA HIS A 180 -4.87 9.31 8.10
C HIS A 180 -3.62 9.66 7.27
N LYS A 181 -2.55 8.90 7.45
CA LYS A 181 -1.32 9.04 6.65
C LYS A 181 -1.56 8.68 5.18
N ALA A 182 -2.31 7.61 4.90
CA ALA A 182 -2.63 7.23 3.51
C ALA A 182 -3.47 8.30 2.81
N VAL A 183 -4.56 8.75 3.43
CA VAL A 183 -5.44 9.81 2.91
C VAL A 183 -4.65 11.10 2.71
N GLY A 184 -3.93 11.56 3.73
CA GLY A 184 -3.10 12.76 3.63
C GLY A 184 -2.02 12.65 2.56
N TRP A 185 -1.39 11.48 2.42
CA TRP A 185 -0.41 11.23 1.36
C TRP A 185 -1.04 11.31 -0.03
N MET A 186 -2.15 10.63 -0.27
CA MET A 186 -2.79 10.67 -1.59
C MET A 186 -3.27 12.09 -1.94
N LEU A 187 -3.85 12.81 -0.99
CA LEU A 187 -4.18 14.23 -1.16
C LEU A 187 -2.94 15.07 -1.50
N ARG A 188 -1.81 14.84 -0.81
CA ARG A 188 -0.53 15.49 -1.14
C ARG A 188 -0.09 15.20 -2.57
N GLU A 189 -0.23 13.97 -3.04
CA GLU A 189 0.12 13.60 -4.41
C GLU A 189 -0.79 14.27 -5.46
N VAL A 190 -2.08 14.45 -5.17
CA VAL A 190 -2.97 15.30 -5.98
C VAL A 190 -2.43 16.72 -6.04
N GLY A 191 -2.18 17.36 -4.88
CA GLY A 191 -1.71 18.75 -4.82
C GLY A 191 -0.38 19.02 -5.54
N LYS A 192 0.52 18.03 -5.56
CA LYS A 192 1.77 18.11 -6.34
C LYS A 192 1.54 18.16 -7.85
N LYS A 193 0.45 17.57 -8.34
CA LYS A 193 0.08 17.55 -9.77
C LYS A 193 -0.87 18.67 -10.14
N ASP A 194 -1.77 19.01 -9.23
CA ASP A 194 -2.81 20.01 -9.37
C ASP A 194 -3.17 20.58 -7.99
N ARG A 195 -2.62 21.76 -7.69
CA ARG A 195 -2.83 22.45 -6.41
C ARG A 195 -4.24 23.00 -6.28
N GLU A 196 -4.85 23.45 -7.37
CA GLU A 196 -6.18 24.04 -7.34
C GLU A 196 -7.22 22.99 -6.95
N THR A 197 -7.11 21.80 -7.53
CA THR A 197 -7.96 20.65 -7.18
C THR A 197 -7.84 20.29 -5.70
N LEU A 198 -6.62 20.21 -5.14
CA LEU A 198 -6.44 19.93 -3.72
C LEU A 198 -6.98 21.07 -2.84
N SER A 199 -6.69 22.32 -3.18
CA SER A 199 -7.17 23.47 -2.41
C SER A 199 -8.69 23.52 -2.36
N ALA A 200 -9.39 23.28 -3.48
CA ALA A 200 -10.85 23.20 -3.52
C ALA A 200 -11.39 22.13 -2.57
N PHE A 201 -10.80 20.93 -2.58
CA PHE A 201 -11.16 19.87 -1.63
C PHE A 201 -10.91 20.27 -0.18
N LEU A 202 -9.77 20.90 0.12
CA LEU A 202 -9.45 21.33 1.49
C LEU A 202 -10.33 22.48 1.96
N GLU A 203 -10.78 23.38 1.08
CA GLU A 203 -11.70 24.43 1.45
C GLU A 203 -13.00 23.88 2.03
N GLU A 204 -13.48 22.77 1.49
CA GLU A 204 -14.69 22.09 1.92
C GLU A 204 -14.46 21.16 3.14
N TYR A 205 -13.36 20.39 3.13
CA TYR A 205 -13.19 19.26 4.06
C TYR A 205 -12.09 19.42 5.13
N ALA A 206 -11.28 20.49 5.11
CA ALA A 206 -10.12 20.61 6.01
C ALA A 206 -10.46 20.51 7.51
N THR A 207 -11.63 21.00 7.93
CA THR A 207 -12.08 20.95 9.33
C THR A 207 -12.40 19.52 9.79
N ARG A 208 -12.85 18.67 8.87
CA ARG A 208 -13.18 17.25 9.11
C ARG A 208 -11.96 16.33 9.03
N LEU A 209 -10.94 16.71 8.27
CA LEU A 209 -9.70 15.94 8.13
C LEU A 209 -8.94 15.84 9.46
N PRO A 210 -8.50 14.66 9.90
CA PRO A 210 -7.59 14.48 11.03
C PRO A 210 -6.32 15.32 10.87
N ARG A 211 -5.75 15.77 11.99
CA ARG A 211 -4.63 16.73 11.95
C ARG A 211 -3.40 16.13 11.26
N THR A 212 -3.18 14.82 11.38
CA THR A 212 -2.16 14.08 10.63
C THR A 212 -2.40 14.15 9.13
N ALA A 213 -3.61 13.83 8.66
CA ALA A 213 -3.96 13.83 7.24
C ALA A 213 -3.80 15.22 6.62
N LEU A 214 -4.32 16.26 7.29
CA LEU A 214 -4.22 17.64 6.82
C LEU A 214 -2.76 18.10 6.68
N ARG A 215 -1.91 17.81 7.69
CA ARG A 215 -0.48 18.16 7.67
C ARG A 215 0.27 17.49 6.51
N TYR A 216 -0.04 16.22 6.22
CA TYR A 216 0.51 15.52 5.08
C TYR A 216 0.07 16.18 3.76
N ALA A 217 -1.23 16.44 3.61
CA ALA A 217 -1.80 17.01 2.39
C ALA A 217 -1.12 18.34 2.00
N ILE A 218 -0.93 19.24 2.97
CA ILE A 218 -0.37 20.58 2.76
C ILE A 218 1.14 20.68 2.94
N GLU A 219 1.87 19.58 3.12
CA GLU A 219 3.33 19.63 3.38
C GLU A 219 4.12 20.42 2.32
N HIS A 220 3.65 20.35 1.08
CA HIS A 220 4.28 20.98 -0.09
C HIS A 220 3.74 22.40 -0.37
N TYR A 221 2.84 22.93 0.47
CA TYR A 221 2.30 24.26 0.31
C TYR A 221 3.30 25.31 0.84
N PRO A 222 3.27 26.55 0.32
CA PRO A 222 3.90 27.69 0.97
C PRO A 222 3.42 27.86 2.41
N GLU A 223 4.29 28.38 3.29
CA GLU A 223 4.05 28.41 4.73
C GLU A 223 2.78 29.19 5.12
N ASP A 224 2.50 30.31 4.45
CA ASP A 224 1.29 31.12 4.66
C ASP A 224 0.01 30.31 4.40
N GLN A 225 -0.04 29.56 3.29
CA GLN A 225 -1.18 28.70 2.95
C GLN A 225 -1.29 27.50 3.89
N ARG A 226 -0.15 26.95 4.34
CA ARG A 226 -0.16 25.89 5.38
C ARG A 226 -0.79 26.41 6.67
N GLN A 227 -0.37 27.59 7.13
CA GLN A 227 -0.93 28.20 8.34
C GLN A 227 -2.42 28.52 8.18
N TYR A 228 -2.86 28.94 7.00
CA TYR A 228 -4.28 29.15 6.71
C TYR A 228 -5.11 27.88 6.99
N PHE A 229 -4.78 26.75 6.34
CA PHE A 229 -5.54 25.51 6.53
C PHE A 229 -5.39 24.94 7.95
N LEU A 230 -4.22 25.09 8.59
CA LEU A 230 -3.98 24.62 9.96
C LEU A 230 -4.76 25.40 11.03
N LYS A 231 -5.09 26.67 10.76
CA LYS A 231 -5.90 27.54 11.64
C LYS A 231 -7.40 27.42 11.36
N LYS A 232 -7.77 27.03 10.14
CA LYS A 232 -9.17 26.77 9.76
C LYS A 232 -9.77 25.60 10.54
N LYS A 233 -8.93 24.64 10.94
CA LYS A 233 -9.29 23.51 11.81
C LYS A 233 -9.08 23.84 13.30
#